data_AF-A0A4V6KUW8-F1
#
_entry.id   AF-A0A4V6KUW8-F1
#
_cell.length_a   1.000
_cell.length_b   1.000
_cell.length_c   1.000
_cell.angle_alpha   90.00
_cell.angle_beta   90.00
_cell.angle_gamma   90.00
#
_symmetry.space_group_name_H-M   'P 1'
#
loop_
_entity.id
_entity.type
_entity.pdbx_description
1 polymer ?
#
loop_
_entity_poly.entity_id
_entity_poly.type
_entity_poly.pdbx_seq_one_letter_code
_entity_poly.pdbx_strand_id
1 'polypeptide(L)'
;MVFVSTAIGEDGENGDRRDLNILPSHEALIRAVAKRQPNVVVVLANSDAVVMPWLSDCKALLETFFAGQGMGRAVADILFGRANPCGKLTVTVPNTLEETPAWLDYPGENLRITTAKDCM
;
A
#
# COMPACT_ATOMS: atom_id res chain seq x y z
N MET A 1 15.77 -7.40 2.56
CA MET A 1 14.36 -7.43 2.14
C MET A 1 13.54 -7.04 3.37
N VAL A 2 12.60 -6.12 3.24
CA VAL A 2 11.77 -5.67 4.36
C VAL A 2 10.32 -5.96 3.99
N PHE A 3 9.62 -6.65 4.88
CA PHE A 3 8.18 -6.90 4.76
C PHE A 3 7.43 -5.84 5.55
N VAL A 4 6.47 -5.19 4.92
CA VAL A 4 5.71 -4.09 5.51
C VAL A 4 4.22 -4.25 5.21
N SER A 5 3.41 -3.69 6.09
CA SER A 5 1.95 -3.69 5.97
C SER A 5 1.32 -2.43 6.53
N THR A 6 0.04 -2.24 6.20
CA THR A 6 -0.89 -1.36 6.93
C THR A 6 -1.18 -1.90 8.33
N ALA A 7 -1.83 -1.09 9.16
CA ALA A 7 -2.21 -1.48 10.52
C ALA A 7 -3.30 -2.57 10.49
N ILE A 8 -3.16 -3.57 11.36
CA ILE A 8 -4.15 -4.65 11.48
C ILE A 8 -5.41 -4.08 12.15
N GLY A 9 -6.56 -4.23 11.50
CA GLY A 9 -7.86 -3.82 12.03
C GLY A 9 -8.32 -2.40 11.64
N GLU A 10 -7.48 -1.61 10.97
CA GLU A 10 -7.89 -0.32 10.40
C GLU A 10 -8.47 -0.45 8.97
N ASP A 11 -8.17 -1.57 8.30
CA ASP A 11 -8.59 -1.92 6.95
C ASP A 11 -9.74 -2.95 6.95
N GLY A 12 -10.55 -2.93 8.01
CA GLY A 12 -11.50 -3.99 8.34
C GLY A 12 -12.93 -3.71 7.90
N GLU A 13 -13.77 -4.74 7.99
CA GLU A 13 -15.22 -4.55 7.87
C GLU A 13 -15.72 -3.51 8.88
N ASN A 14 -16.64 -2.65 8.43
CA ASN A 14 -17.30 -1.64 9.27
C ASN A 14 -16.35 -0.57 9.85
N GLY A 15 -15.19 -0.38 9.21
CA GLY A 15 -14.25 0.68 9.55
C GLY A 15 -13.46 1.12 8.31
N ASP A 16 -13.57 2.40 7.98
CA ASP A 16 -12.76 2.99 6.93
C ASP A 16 -11.44 3.53 7.50
N ARG A 17 -10.39 3.45 6.69
CA ARG A 17 -9.09 4.01 7.06
C ARG A 17 -9.16 5.53 7.20
N ARG A 18 -8.43 6.06 8.17
CA ARG A 18 -8.27 7.52 8.38
C ARG A 18 -7.22 8.14 7.47
N ASP A 19 -6.26 7.33 7.04
CA ASP A 19 -5.20 7.72 6.13
C ASP A 19 -4.76 6.52 5.26
N LEU A 20 -3.84 6.78 4.32
CA LEU A 20 -3.34 5.76 3.40
C LEU A 20 -1.91 5.32 3.74
N ASN A 21 -1.43 5.58 4.96
CA ASN A 21 -0.06 5.26 5.32
C ASN A 21 0.09 3.76 5.63
N ILE A 22 1.31 3.25 5.49
CA ILE A 22 1.71 2.02 6.17
C ILE A 22 1.99 2.32 7.65
N LEU A 23 2.20 1.28 8.46
CA LEU A 23 2.59 1.47 9.86
C LEU A 23 3.82 2.41 9.97
N PRO A 24 3.77 3.48 10.79
CA PRO A 24 4.90 4.42 10.90
C PRO A 24 6.23 3.75 11.30
N SER A 25 6.18 2.67 12.07
CA SER A 25 7.35 1.86 12.42
C SER A 25 7.97 1.16 11.21
N HIS A 26 7.15 0.73 10.24
CA HIS A 26 7.61 0.11 9.00
C HIS A 26 8.28 1.12 8.08
N GLU A 27 7.72 2.33 7.96
CA GLU A 27 8.38 3.41 7.22
C GLU A 27 9.72 3.77 7.86
N ALA A 28 9.76 3.93 9.19
CA ALA A 28 10.99 4.20 9.92
C ALA A 28 12.04 3.09 9.71
N LEU A 29 11.61 1.82 9.68
CA LEU A 29 12.47 0.67 9.40
C LEU A 29 13.05 0.71 7.99
N ILE A 30 12.22 0.99 6.97
CA ILE A 30 12.68 1.13 5.57
C ILE A 30 13.79 2.18 5.50
N ARG A 31 13.53 3.38 6.03
CA ARG A 31 14.49 4.50 6.01
C ARG A 31 15.77 4.17 6.77
N ALA A 32 15.67 3.49 7.91
CA ALA A 32 16.84 3.10 8.71
C ALA A 32 17.71 2.06 7.99
N VAL A 33 17.09 1.06 7.34
CA VAL A 33 17.79 0.02 6.59
C VAL A 33 18.41 0.60 5.31
N ALA A 34 17.70 1.47 4.59
CA ALA A 34 18.18 2.11 3.36
C ALA A 34 19.48 2.92 3.57
N LYS A 35 19.63 3.55 4.74
CA LYS A 35 20.87 4.24 5.14
C LYS A 35 22.10 3.33 5.25
N ARG A 36 21.90 2.01 5.40
CA ARG A 36 22.98 1.02 5.61
C ARG A 36 23.13 0.04 4.45
N GLN A 37 22.05 -0.25 3.73
CA GLN A 37 22.01 -1.16 2.59
C GLN A 37 21.19 -0.50 1.47
N PRO A 38 21.81 0.03 0.41
CA PRO A 38 21.09 0.74 -0.65
C PRO A 38 20.26 -0.19 -1.56
N ASN A 39 20.50 -1.50 -1.55
CA ASN A 39 19.73 -2.46 -2.34
C ASN A 39 18.55 -3.03 -1.53
N VAL A 40 17.73 -2.16 -0.94
CA VAL A 40 16.51 -2.58 -0.22
C VAL A 40 15.45 -2.99 -1.22
N VAL A 41 14.91 -4.20 -1.03
CA VAL A 41 13.66 -4.64 -1.65
C VAL A 41 12.58 -4.63 -0.58
N VAL A 42 11.47 -3.95 -0.86
CA VAL A 42 10.29 -3.90 0.00
C VAL A 42 9.21 -4.84 -0.55
N VAL A 43 8.61 -5.65 0.31
CA VAL A 43 7.43 -6.47 0.01
C VAL A 43 6.28 -5.90 0.81
N LEU A 44 5.24 -5.43 0.13
CA LEU A 44 4.14 -4.67 0.70
C LEU A 44 2.85 -5.51 0.69
N ALA A 45 2.21 -5.62 1.85
CA ALA A 45 0.95 -6.33 2.05
C ALA A 45 -0.09 -5.41 2.71
N ASN A 46 -1.18 -5.13 2.00
CA ASN A 46 -2.18 -4.12 2.30
C ASN A 46 -3.51 -4.52 1.67
N SER A 47 -4.60 -3.93 2.16
CA SER A 47 -5.95 -4.17 1.65
C SER A 47 -6.21 -3.47 0.31
N ASP A 48 -5.72 -2.24 0.18
CA ASP A 48 -5.96 -1.31 -0.92
C ASP A 48 -4.83 -0.26 -0.97
N ALA A 49 -4.88 0.70 -1.89
CA ALA A 49 -3.85 1.70 -2.14
C ALA A 49 -3.28 2.33 -0.86
N VAL A 50 -1.96 2.53 -0.84
CA VAL A 50 -1.23 3.24 0.21
C VAL A 50 -0.38 4.36 -0.40
N VAL A 51 -0.16 5.44 0.34
CA VAL A 51 0.82 6.45 -0.05
C VAL A 51 2.23 5.97 0.30
N MET A 52 3.20 6.30 -0.55
CA MET A 52 4.58 5.79 -0.43
C MET A 52 5.62 6.91 -0.46
N PRO A 53 5.63 7.85 0.51
CA PRO A 53 6.67 8.91 0.60
C PRO A 53 8.09 8.36 0.86
N TRP A 54 8.21 7.06 1.12
CA TRP A 54 9.44 6.30 1.33
C TRP A 54 9.87 5.51 0.09
N LEU A 55 9.12 5.56 -1.03
CA LEU A 55 9.40 4.74 -2.22
C LEU A 55 10.83 4.94 -2.75
N SER A 56 11.35 6.16 -2.69
CA SER A 56 12.72 6.48 -3.12
C SER A 56 13.81 5.85 -2.24
N ASP A 57 13.49 5.39 -1.04
CA ASP A 57 14.43 4.72 -0.13
C ASP A 57 14.61 3.22 -0.45
N CYS A 58 13.85 2.68 -1.41
CA CYS A 58 13.99 1.30 -1.86
C CYS A 58 14.36 1.20 -3.34
N LYS A 59 15.08 0.14 -3.69
CA LYS A 59 15.51 -0.14 -5.07
C LYS A 59 14.45 -0.89 -5.86
N ALA A 60 13.60 -1.64 -5.16
CA ALA A 60 12.47 -2.36 -5.74
C ALA A 60 11.36 -2.52 -4.71
N LEU A 61 10.12 -2.52 -5.21
CA LEU A 61 8.92 -2.80 -4.44
C LEU A 61 8.13 -3.93 -5.11
N LEU A 62 7.67 -4.89 -4.31
CA LEU A 62 6.73 -5.94 -4.70
C LEU A 62 5.42 -5.73 -3.95
N GLU A 63 4.40 -5.28 -4.67
CA GLU A 63 3.02 -5.19 -4.18
C GLU A 63 2.38 -6.59 -4.21
N THR A 64 1.84 -7.02 -3.08
CA THR A 64 1.26 -8.36 -2.90
C THR A 64 -0.20 -8.35 -2.49
N PHE A 65 -0.72 -7.20 -2.04
CA PHE A 65 -1.99 -7.09 -1.31
C PHE A 65 -2.10 -8.19 -0.23
N PHE A 66 -3.30 -8.69 0.04
CA PHE A 66 -3.49 -9.88 0.86
C PHE A 66 -3.64 -11.14 -0.02
N ALA A 67 -2.51 -11.77 -0.33
CA ALA A 67 -2.44 -12.96 -1.21
C ALA A 67 -2.75 -14.31 -0.51
N GLY A 68 -3.29 -14.28 0.71
CA GLY A 68 -3.70 -15.47 1.47
C GLY A 68 -2.56 -16.42 1.86
N GLN A 69 -2.90 -17.65 2.25
CA GLN A 69 -1.94 -18.63 2.80
C GLN A 69 -0.80 -19.04 1.85
N GLY A 70 -0.99 -18.85 0.54
CA GLY A 70 0.01 -19.15 -0.49
C GLY A 70 1.08 -18.06 -0.67
N MET A 71 0.90 -16.89 -0.05
CA MET A 71 1.72 -15.69 -0.27
C MET A 71 3.22 -15.96 -0.11
N GLY A 72 3.63 -16.66 0.95
CA GLY A 72 5.06 -16.89 1.21
C GLY A 72 5.77 -17.62 0.08
N ARG A 73 5.11 -18.63 -0.52
CA ARG A 73 5.66 -19.36 -1.66
C ARG A 73 5.66 -18.52 -2.92
N ALA A 74 4.56 -17.82 -3.20
CA ALA A 74 4.43 -16.98 -4.38
C ALA A 74 5.48 -15.86 -4.39
N VAL A 75 5.65 -15.16 -3.26
CA VAL A 75 6.67 -14.12 -3.08
C VAL A 75 8.07 -14.67 -3.30
N ALA A 76 8.40 -15.85 -2.74
CA ALA A 76 9.70 -16.49 -2.97
C ALA A 76 9.92 -16.82 -4.45
N ASP A 77 8.94 -17.41 -5.13
CA ASP A 77 9.08 -17.77 -6.55
C ASP A 77 9.29 -16.52 -7.44
N ILE A 78 8.66 -15.39 -7.13
CA ILE A 78 8.91 -14.11 -7.83
C ILE A 78 10.31 -13.57 -7.53
N LEU A 79 10.69 -13.46 -6.26
CA LEU A 79 11.96 -12.83 -5.85
C LEU A 79 13.19 -13.61 -6.31
N PHE A 80 13.09 -14.92 -6.44
CA PHE A 80 14.15 -15.78 -6.96
C PHE A 80 14.03 -16.08 -8.46
N GLY A 81 13.11 -15.41 -9.17
CA GLY A 81 12.98 -15.52 -10.62
C GLY A 81 12.48 -16.87 -11.13
N ARG A 82 11.81 -17.66 -10.28
CA ARG A 82 11.11 -18.88 -10.69
C ARG A 82 9.79 -18.60 -11.41
N ALA A 83 9.23 -17.43 -11.17
CA ALA A 83 8.11 -16.86 -11.92
C ALA A 83 8.36 -15.36 -12.14
N ASN A 84 7.83 -14.82 -13.24
CA ASN A 84 7.88 -13.39 -13.51
C ASN A 84 6.63 -12.69 -12.95
N PRO A 85 6.77 -11.49 -12.35
CA PRO A 85 5.61 -10.71 -11.93
C PRO A 85 4.82 -10.27 -13.17
N CYS A 86 3.53 -10.58 -13.20
CA CYS A 86 2.64 -10.26 -14.33
C CYS A 86 1.38 -9.48 -13.94
N GLY A 87 1.22 -9.16 -12.65
CA GLY A 87 0.10 -8.37 -12.15
C GLY A 87 0.07 -6.96 -12.73
N LYS A 88 -1.15 -6.40 -12.82
CA LYS A 88 -1.40 -4.99 -13.11
C LYS A 88 -2.24 -4.43 -11.97
N LEU A 89 -1.97 -3.19 -11.59
CA LEU A 89 -2.75 -2.52 -10.55
C LEU A 89 -4.22 -2.43 -10.98
N THR A 90 -5.13 -2.85 -10.09
CA THR A 90 -6.58 -2.72 -10.27
C THR A 90 -7.12 -1.43 -9.67
N VAL A 91 -6.28 -0.68 -8.96
CA VAL A 91 -6.57 0.58 -8.30
C VAL A 91 -5.49 1.60 -8.63
N THR A 92 -5.85 2.89 -8.63
CA THR A 92 -4.87 3.97 -8.72
C THR A 92 -4.22 4.16 -7.35
N VAL A 93 -2.89 4.21 -7.32
CA VAL A 93 -2.12 4.53 -6.12
C VAL A 93 -1.78 6.02 -6.13
N PRO A 94 -2.37 6.85 -5.25
CA PRO A 94 -2.12 8.29 -5.25
C PRO A 94 -0.79 8.61 -4.55
N ASN A 95 -0.21 9.79 -4.82
CA ASN A 95 0.97 10.25 -4.10
C ASN A 95 0.59 10.78 -2.71
N THR A 96 -0.60 11.37 -2.58
CA THR A 96 -1.16 11.86 -1.32
C THR A 96 -2.65 11.52 -1.21
N LEU A 97 -3.21 11.52 0.00
CA LEU A 97 -4.63 11.21 0.20
C LEU A 97 -5.55 12.26 -0.45
N GLU A 98 -5.10 13.51 -0.53
CA GLU A 98 -5.81 14.63 -1.16
C GLU A 98 -6.00 14.47 -2.67
N GLU A 99 -5.14 13.68 -3.33
CA GLU A 99 -5.27 13.38 -4.76
C GLU A 99 -6.41 12.38 -5.05
N THR A 100 -6.98 11.76 -4.01
CA THR A 100 -8.12 10.86 -4.20
C THR A 100 -9.36 11.63 -4.64
N PRO A 101 -10.21 11.04 -5.51
CA PRO A 101 -11.39 11.73 -6.01
C PRO A 101 -12.34 12.13 -4.88
N ALA A 102 -12.43 11.32 -3.82
CA ALA A 102 -13.38 11.49 -2.73
C ALA A 102 -12.86 12.33 -1.54
N TRP A 103 -11.63 12.88 -1.59
CA TRP A 103 -10.99 13.56 -0.46
C TRP A 103 -11.88 14.59 0.28
N LEU A 104 -12.64 15.41 -0.47
CA LEU A 104 -13.49 16.45 0.11
C LEU A 104 -14.87 15.95 0.58
N ASP A 105 -15.36 14.86 -0.02
CA ASP A 105 -16.74 14.42 0.12
C ASP A 105 -16.90 13.19 1.02
N TYR A 106 -15.81 12.47 1.27
CA TYR A 106 -15.74 11.33 2.17
C TYR A 106 -15.26 11.78 3.58
N PRO A 107 -15.85 11.31 4.69
CA PRO A 107 -16.91 10.28 4.83
C PRO A 107 -18.34 10.82 4.68
N GLY A 108 -18.50 12.07 4.23
CA GLY A 108 -19.78 12.76 4.18
C GLY A 108 -20.13 13.48 5.48
N GLU A 109 -21.24 14.20 5.45
CA GLU A 109 -21.76 14.97 6.57
C GLU A 109 -23.28 14.79 6.68
N ASN A 110 -23.83 14.94 7.89
CA ASN A 110 -25.27 14.82 8.13
C ASN A 110 -25.90 13.52 7.57
N LEU A 111 -25.18 12.40 7.67
CA LEU A 111 -25.57 11.08 7.15
C LEU A 111 -25.78 11.05 5.63
N ARG A 112 -25.08 11.94 4.90
CA ARG A 112 -25.13 12.04 3.45
C ARG A 112 -23.73 12.17 2.85
N ILE A 113 -23.48 11.43 1.79
CA ILE A 113 -22.28 11.57 0.94
C ILE A 113 -22.74 12.17 -0.39
N THR A 114 -22.01 13.20 -0.86
CA THR A 114 -22.25 13.81 -2.17
C THR A 114 -21.18 13.29 -3.13
N THR A 115 -21.58 12.59 -4.18
CA THR A 115 -20.64 12.12 -5.21
C THR A 115 -20.52 13.19 -6.28
N ALA A 116 -19.81 14.29 -5.98
CA ALA A 116 -19.77 15.47 -6.86
C ALA A 116 -18.90 15.27 -8.13
N LYS A 117 -18.13 14.19 -8.20
CA LYS A 117 -17.32 13.83 -9.37
C LYS A 117 -18.06 12.78 -10.21
N ASP A 118 -19.16 13.20 -10.83
CA ASP A 118 -19.76 12.44 -11.93
C ASP A 118 -18.75 12.29 -13.07
N CYS A 119 -18.67 11.08 -13.62
CA CYS A 119 -17.66 10.64 -14.57
C CYS A 119 -17.48 11.60 -15.76
N MET A 120 -16.30 12.21 -15.87
CA MET A 120 -15.73 12.61 -17.17
C MET A 120 -14.96 11.44 -17.77
#